data_AF-A0A0L8FRG6-F1
#
_entry.id   AF-A0A0L8FRG6-F1
#
_cell.length_a   1.000
_cell.length_b   1.000
_cell.length_c   1.000
_cell.angle_alpha   90.00
_cell.angle_beta   90.00
_cell.angle_gamma   90.00
#
_symmetry.space_group_name_H-M   'P 1'
#
loop_
_entity.id
_entity.type
_entity.pdbx_description
1 polymer ?
#
loop_
_entity_poly.entity_id
_entity_poly.type
_entity_poly.pdbx_seq_one_letter_code
_entity_poly.pdbx_strand_id
1 'polypeptide(L)'
;MSSPYLNAVTCTGSMLSNSCCLIYGLQVYTQYHSFAATLLCQIRAWFLVCSFTLILVPILAKCWRVNQIFKKAAFKRIVIKDLRLFIFIGANLSVDMIFMTFWQALDPLKHRFIPIITKVSDIYICLSLDL
;
A
#
# COMPACT_ATOMS: atom_id res chain seq x y z
N MET A 1 -15.06 12.29 -19.78
CA MET A 1 -13.64 12.60 -19.48
C MET A 1 -13.31 12.12 -18.07
N SER A 2 -12.22 11.38 -17.90
CA SER A 2 -11.72 10.97 -16.58
C SER A 2 -11.19 12.20 -15.83
N SER A 3 -11.35 12.25 -14.50
CA SER A 3 -10.78 13.36 -13.71
C SER A 3 -9.26 13.20 -13.69
N PRO A 4 -8.48 14.20 -14.15
CA PRO A 4 -7.01 14.10 -14.23
C PRO A 4 -6.39 13.90 -12.84
N TYR A 5 -6.97 14.48 -11.80
CA TYR A 5 -6.48 14.36 -10.43
C TYR A 5 -6.56 12.92 -9.89
N LEU A 6 -7.64 12.19 -10.15
CA LEU A 6 -7.76 10.80 -9.72
C LEU A 6 -6.81 9.87 -10.48
N ASN A 7 -6.49 10.20 -11.74
CA ASN A 7 -5.48 9.45 -12.48
C ASN A 7 -4.08 9.74 -11.92
N ALA A 8 -3.79 10.99 -11.54
CA ALA A 8 -2.53 11.34 -10.89
C ALA A 8 -2.34 10.58 -9.58
N VAL A 9 -3.36 10.47 -8.72
CA VAL A 9 -3.28 9.67 -7.48
C VAL A 9 -3.02 8.20 -7.78
N THR A 10 -3.74 7.60 -8.74
CA THR A 10 -3.47 6.21 -9.14
C THR A 10 -2.03 6.03 -9.64
N CYS A 11 -1.51 6.97 -10.44
CA CYS A 11 -0.11 6.95 -10.88
C CYS A 11 0.86 7.01 -9.69
N THR A 12 0.61 7.86 -8.69
CA THR A 12 1.47 7.91 -7.49
C THR A 12 1.46 6.58 -6.73
N GLY A 13 0.30 5.90 -6.61
CA GLY A 13 0.20 4.56 -6.03
C GLY A 13 1.00 3.53 -6.82
N SER A 14 0.93 3.56 -8.15
CA SER A 14 1.73 2.69 -9.02
C SER A 14 3.23 2.93 -8.88
N MET A 15 3.69 4.17 -8.78
CA MET A 15 5.11 4.47 -8.53
C MET A 15 5.57 3.89 -7.20
N LEU A 16 4.75 4.02 -6.16
CA LEU A 16 5.03 3.48 -4.83
C LEU A 16 5.10 1.94 -4.83
N SER A 17 4.24 1.28 -5.61
CA SER A 17 4.29 -0.17 -5.84
C SER A 17 5.58 -0.60 -6.57
N ASN A 18 6.01 0.15 -7.58
CA ASN A 18 7.30 -0.12 -8.24
C ASN A 18 8.48 0.01 -7.26
N SER A 19 8.45 1.00 -6.35
CA SER A 19 9.44 1.12 -5.28
C SER A 19 9.44 -0.09 -4.34
N CYS A 20 8.30 -0.73 -4.08
CA CYS A 20 8.24 -1.98 -3.29
C CYS A 20 9.07 -3.10 -3.92
N CYS A 21 9.01 -3.25 -5.25
CA CYS A 21 9.81 -4.24 -5.97
C CYS A 21 11.31 -3.99 -5.80
N LEU A 22 11.74 -2.73 -5.83
CA LEU A 22 13.15 -2.36 -5.58
C LEU A 22 13.57 -2.68 -4.14
N ILE A 23 12.71 -2.39 -3.16
CA ILE A 23 12.96 -2.71 -1.74
C ILE A 23 13.12 -4.22 -1.55
N TYR A 24 12.34 -5.04 -2.26
CA TYR A 24 12.46 -6.50 -2.20
C TYR A 24 13.84 -6.98 -2.69
N GLY A 25 14.33 -6.42 -3.80
CA GLY A 25 15.68 -6.71 -4.29
C GLY A 25 16.77 -6.28 -3.29
N LEU A 26 16.60 -5.11 -2.67
CA LEU A 26 17.54 -4.60 -1.66
C LEU A 26 17.55 -5.47 -0.39
N GLN A 27 16.40 -6.02 0.01
CA GLN A 27 16.30 -6.92 1.14
C GLN A 27 17.13 -8.19 0.94
N VAL A 28 17.14 -8.76 -0.27
CA VAL A 28 17.98 -9.91 -0.61
C VAL A 28 19.47 -9.57 -0.52
N TYR A 29 19.87 -8.38 -0.97
CA TYR A 29 21.27 -7.96 -0.89
C TYR A 29 21.73 -7.72 0.55
N THR A 30 20.88 -7.13 1.38
CA THR A 30 21.18 -6.73 2.76
C THR A 30 20.85 -7.80 3.81
N GLN A 31 20.53 -9.03 3.38
CA GLN A 31 20.12 -10.15 4.25
C GLN A 31 21.11 -10.45 5.39
N TYR A 32 22.41 -10.19 5.21
CA TYR A 32 23.45 -10.41 6.22
C TYR A 32 23.47 -9.34 7.33
N HIS A 33 22.87 -8.18 7.10
CA HIS A 33 22.77 -7.11 8.09
C HIS A 33 21.41 -7.16 8.79
N SER A 34 21.35 -7.83 9.94
CA SER A 34 20.11 -8.09 10.70
C SER A 34 19.25 -6.85 10.98
N PHE A 35 19.88 -5.73 11.34
CA PHE A 35 19.17 -4.48 11.62
C PHE A 35 18.56 -3.85 10.35
N ALA A 36 19.36 -3.71 9.29
CA ALA A 36 18.92 -3.12 8.02
C ALA A 36 17.83 -3.96 7.35
N ALA A 37 17.98 -5.29 7.37
CA ALA A 37 17.00 -6.21 6.81
C ALA A 37 15.66 -6.18 7.58
N THR A 38 15.70 -6.01 8.91
CA THR A 38 14.49 -5.85 9.74
C THR A 38 13.77 -4.54 9.44
N LEU A 39 14.51 -3.46 9.24
CA LEU A 39 13.92 -2.16 8.87
C LEU A 39 13.28 -2.21 7.48
N LEU A 40 13.96 -2.81 6.49
CA LEU A 40 13.41 -3.00 5.14
C LEU A 40 12.15 -3.87 5.15
N CYS A 41 12.09 -4.87 6.03
CA CYS A 41 10.93 -5.72 6.21
C CYS A 41 9.67 -4.92 6.61
N GLN A 42 9.82 -4.01 7.58
CA GLN A 42 8.73 -3.14 8.02
C GLN A 42 8.34 -2.15 6.93
N ILE A 43 9.32 -1.44 6.35
CA ILE A 43 9.07 -0.46 5.27
C ILE A 43 8.35 -1.11 4.08
N ARG A 44 8.70 -2.35 3.73
CA ARG A 44 8.04 -3.09 2.66
C ARG A 44 6.55 -3.27 2.92
N ALA A 45 6.17 -3.65 4.14
CA ALA A 45 4.77 -3.82 4.51
C ALA A 45 3.99 -2.48 4.42
N TRP A 46 4.59 -1.39 4.92
CA TRP A 46 4.03 -0.04 4.80
C TRP A 46 3.78 0.37 3.35
N PHE A 47 4.82 0.29 2.51
CA PHE A 47 4.73 0.73 1.12
C PHE A 47 3.71 -0.10 0.34
N LEU A 48 3.61 -1.41 0.60
CA LEU A 48 2.67 -2.29 -0.08
C LEU A 48 1.21 -1.95 0.25
N VAL A 49 0.90 -1.69 1.52
CA VAL A 49 -0.46 -1.30 1.92
C VAL A 49 -0.81 0.10 1.43
N CYS A 50 0.10 1.08 1.58
CA CYS A 50 -0.13 2.44 1.08
C CYS A 50 -0.36 2.46 -0.45
N SER A 51 0.43 1.70 -1.21
CA SER A 51 0.29 1.64 -2.67
C SER A 51 -1.02 0.97 -3.10
N PHE A 52 -1.42 -0.11 -2.44
CA PHE A 52 -2.72 -0.76 -2.67
C PHE A 52 -3.89 0.21 -2.46
N THR A 53 -3.89 0.95 -1.35
CA THR A 53 -4.94 1.93 -1.03
C THR A 53 -4.98 3.08 -2.04
N LEU A 54 -3.82 3.62 -2.42
CA LEU A 54 -3.70 4.68 -3.42
C LEU A 54 -4.10 4.24 -4.83
N ILE A 55 -4.14 2.95 -5.14
CA ILE A 55 -4.63 2.43 -6.41
C ILE A 55 -6.14 2.14 -6.33
N LEU A 56 -6.57 1.37 -5.34
CA LEU A 56 -7.96 0.90 -5.25
C LEU A 56 -8.95 2.00 -4.91
N VAL A 57 -8.65 2.86 -3.94
CA VAL A 57 -9.61 3.86 -3.46
C VAL A 57 -9.98 4.88 -4.56
N PRO A 58 -9.02 5.40 -5.36
CA PRO A 58 -9.37 6.26 -6.49
C PRO A 58 -10.14 5.56 -7.60
N ILE A 59 -9.89 4.26 -7.85
CA ILE A 59 -10.64 3.48 -8.85
C ILE A 59 -12.09 3.29 -8.38
N LEU A 60 -12.30 2.92 -7.10
CA LEU A 60 -13.63 2.81 -6.50
C LEU A 60 -14.37 4.15 -6.53
N ALA A 61 -13.69 5.25 -6.23
CA ALA A 61 -14.23 6.59 -6.34
C ALA A 61 -14.67 6.95 -7.78
N LYS A 62 -13.91 6.52 -8.81
CA LYS A 62 -14.31 6.66 -10.23
C LYS A 62 -15.57 5.84 -10.52
N CYS A 63 -15.62 4.57 -10.09
CA CYS A 63 -16.79 3.70 -10.28
C CYS A 63 -18.04 4.27 -9.59
N TRP A 64 -17.90 4.78 -8.37
CA TRP A 64 -18.99 5.42 -7.63
C TRP A 64 -19.53 6.65 -8.38
N ARG A 65 -18.64 7.50 -8.90
CA ARG A 65 -19.04 8.68 -9.69
C ARG A 65 -19.82 8.28 -10.94
N VAL A 66 -19.39 7.23 -11.65
CA VAL A 66 -20.08 6.73 -12.84
C VAL A 66 -21.47 6.21 -12.48
N ASN A 67 -21.59 5.41 -11.42
CA ASN A 67 -22.88 4.91 -10.92
C ASN A 67 -23.84 6.06 -10.52
N GLN A 68 -23.32 7.11 -9.87
CA GLN A 68 -24.10 8.29 -9.51
C GLN A 68 -24.62 9.07 -10.72
N ILE A 69 -23.86 9.08 -11.83
CA ILE A 69 -24.30 9.71 -13.09
C ILE A 69 -25.46 8.91 -13.68
N PHE A 70 -25.35 7.58 -13.75
CA PHE A 70 -26.41 6.73 -14.30
C PHE A 70 -27.71 6.71 -13.47
N LYS A 71 -27.62 6.92 -12.15
CA LYS A 71 -28.80 6.98 -11.26
C LYS A 71 -29.59 8.28 -11.34
N LYS A 72 -29.07 9.35 -11.96
CA LYS A 72 -29.76 10.64 -12.04
C LYS A 72 -30.40 10.82 -13.42
N ALA A 73 -31.73 10.62 -13.48
CA ALA A 73 -32.54 10.75 -14.70
C ALA A 73 -32.56 12.17 -15.33
N ALA A 74 -32.17 13.20 -14.57
CA ALA A 74 -31.97 14.54 -15.07
C ALA A 74 -30.48 14.87 -15.11
N PHE A 75 -29.94 15.16 -16.31
CA PHE A 75 -28.58 15.63 -16.57
C PHE A 75 -28.32 17.04 -16.01
N LYS A 76 -28.67 17.30 -14.73
CA LYS A 76 -28.26 18.52 -14.04
C LYS A 76 -26.79 18.36 -13.69
N ARG A 77 -25.93 19.22 -14.25
CA ARG A 77 -24.48 19.23 -14.03
C ARG A 77 -24.17 19.51 -12.57
N ILE A 78 -24.01 18.47 -11.76
CA ILE A 78 -23.55 18.59 -10.38
C ILE A 78 -22.03 18.66 -10.43
N VAL A 79 -21.47 19.82 -10.11
CA VAL A 79 -20.02 19.98 -9.89
C VAL A 79 -19.72 19.28 -8.57
N ILE A 80 -19.36 18.00 -8.64
CA ILE A 80 -18.80 17.28 -7.49
C ILE A 80 -17.44 17.90 -7.23
N LYS A 81 -17.28 18.58 -6.09
CA LYS A 81 -15.99 19.14 -5.68
C LYS A 81 -14.98 18.00 -5.50
N ASP A 82 -13.89 18.02 -6.25
CA ASP A 82 -12.81 17.03 -6.17
C ASP A 82 -12.20 16.94 -4.75
N LEU A 83 -12.33 18.01 -3.95
CA LEU A 83 -11.91 18.04 -2.54
C LEU A 83 -12.56 16.94 -1.69
N ARG A 84 -13.87 16.68 -1.83
CA ARG A 84 -14.54 15.64 -1.04
C ARG A 84 -14.01 14.24 -1.38
N LEU A 85 -13.61 14.05 -2.63
CA LEU A 85 -13.05 12.80 -3.11
C LEU A 85 -11.62 12.60 -2.59
N PHE A 86 -10.83 13.67 -2.56
CA PHE A 86 -9.49 13.65 -1.99
C PHE A 86 -9.52 13.40 -0.48
N ILE A 87 -10.47 14.01 0.24
CA ILE A 87 -10.70 13.73 1.67
C ILE A 87 -11.03 12.26 1.90
N PHE A 88 -11.87 11.65 1.06
CA PHE A 88 -12.19 10.22 1.16
C PHE A 88 -10.96 9.33 0.95
N ILE A 89 -10.13 9.63 -0.05
CA ILE A 89 -8.88 8.89 -0.30
C ILE A 89 -7.92 9.05 0.90
N GLY A 90 -7.70 10.28 1.36
CA GLY A 90 -6.81 10.58 2.49
C GLY A 90 -7.29 9.95 3.80
N ALA A 91 -8.59 9.91 4.04
CA ALA A 91 -9.17 9.25 5.21
C ALA A 91 -8.91 7.74 5.21
N ASN A 92 -9.12 7.06 4.07
CA ASN A 92 -8.81 5.62 3.95
C ASN A 92 -7.32 5.36 4.18
N LEU A 93 -6.44 6.15 3.55
CA LEU A 93 -5.00 6.04 3.77
C LEU A 93 -4.62 6.26 5.25
N SER A 94 -5.26 7.21 5.93
CA SER A 94 -5.00 7.46 7.35
C SER A 94 -5.39 6.29 8.23
N VAL A 95 -6.51 5.61 7.93
CA VAL A 95 -6.93 4.39 8.64
C VAL A 95 -5.88 3.29 8.49
N ASP A 96 -5.36 3.08 7.27
CA ASP A 96 -4.30 2.09 7.04
C ASP A 96 -3.02 2.43 7.82
N MET A 97 -2.66 3.72 7.90
CA MET A 97 -1.50 4.15 8.66
C MET A 97 -1.66 3.91 10.17
N ILE A 98 -2.86 4.14 10.71
CA ILE A 98 -3.17 3.87 12.12
C ILE A 98 -3.13 2.37 12.39
N PHE A 99 -3.72 1.57 11.50
CA PHE A 99 -3.71 0.12 11.64
C PHE A 99 -2.27 -0.44 11.59
N MET A 100 -1.45 0.05 10.67
CA MET A 100 -0.05 -0.37 10.55
C MET A 100 0.83 0.05 11.73
N THR A 101 0.68 1.29 12.21
CA THR A 101 1.40 1.75 13.40
C THR A 101 1.01 0.93 14.62
N PHE A 102 -0.28 0.68 14.81
CA PHE A 102 -0.78 -0.13 15.92
C PHE A 102 -0.26 -1.57 15.83
N TRP A 103 -0.34 -2.18 14.64
CA TRP A 103 0.16 -3.53 14.43
C TRP A 103 1.66 -3.64 14.72
N GLN A 104 2.48 -2.69 14.26
CA GLN A 104 3.92 -2.70 14.53
C GLN A 104 4.29 -2.36 15.98
N ALA A 105 3.44 -1.61 16.68
CA ALA A 105 3.63 -1.35 18.11
C ALA A 105 3.38 -2.61 18.95
N LEU A 106 2.44 -3.46 18.55
CA LEU A 106 2.16 -4.73 19.21
C LEU A 106 3.14 -5.83 18.77
N ASP A 107 3.37 -5.94 17.48
CA ASP A 107 4.18 -7.01 16.89
C ASP A 107 5.05 -6.50 15.72
N PRO A 108 6.28 -6.07 16.01
CA PRO A 108 7.20 -5.61 14.98
C PRO A 108 7.76 -6.80 14.18
N LEU A 109 7.60 -6.74 12.86
CA LEU A 109 8.23 -7.67 11.92
C LEU A 109 9.75 -7.68 12.11
N LYS A 110 10.33 -8.89 12.20
CA LYS A 110 11.79 -9.11 12.32
C LYS A 110 12.31 -9.99 11.18
N HIS A 111 13.53 -9.71 10.77
CA HIS A 111 14.24 -10.54 9.78
C HIS A 111 14.83 -11.77 10.47
N ARG A 112 14.38 -12.98 10.10
CA ARG A 112 14.84 -14.23 10.70
C ARG A 112 15.40 -15.20 9.66
N PHE A 113 16.51 -15.85 10.04
CA PHE A 113 17.08 -16.97 9.31
C PHE A 113 16.36 -18.26 9.70
N ILE A 114 15.90 -19.03 8.72
CA ILE A 114 15.29 -20.34 8.93
C ILE A 114 16.13 -21.37 8.17
N PRO A 115 16.83 -22.29 8.86
CA PRO A 115 17.60 -23.32 8.20
C PRO A 115 16.65 -24.33 7.57
N ILE A 116 16.69 -24.47 6.24
CA ILE A 116 15.97 -25.52 5.53
C ILE A 116 16.93 -26.67 5.28
N ILE A 117 16.50 -27.91 5.53
CA ILE A 117 17.33 -29.13 5.40
C ILE A 117 17.76 -29.38 3.92
N THR A 118 17.17 -28.68 2.95
CA THR A 118 17.60 -28.71 1.55
C THR A 118 18.79 -27.78 1.33
N LYS A 119 19.95 -28.35 1.02
CA LYS A 119 21.27 -27.73 0.77
C LYS A 119 21.36 -26.62 -0.30
N VAL A 120 20.25 -26.11 -0.81
CA VAL A 120 20.19 -25.29 -2.04
C VAL A 120 19.79 -23.83 -1.78
N SER A 121 19.15 -23.48 -0.66
CA SER A 121 18.78 -22.07 -0.40
C SER A 121 18.53 -21.78 1.08
N ASP A 122 19.30 -20.87 1.65
CA ASP A 122 18.97 -20.21 2.92
C ASP A 122 17.81 -19.25 2.69
N ILE A 123 16.65 -19.48 3.31
CA ILE A 123 15.48 -18.59 3.19
C ILE A 123 15.42 -17.68 4.42
N TYR A 124 15.46 -16.37 4.15
CA TYR A 124 15.22 -15.34 5.14
C TYR A 124 13.78 -14.85 5.05
N ILE A 125 13.03 -14.92 6.16
CA ILE A 125 11.62 -14.54 6.19
C ILE A 125 11.42 -13.39 7.17
N CYS A 126 10.51 -12.49 6.79
CA CYS A 126 9.89 -11.49 7.62
C CYS A 126 8.78 -12.12 8.46
N LEU A 127 9.02 -12.44 9.73
CA LEU A 127 7.99 -12.95 10.63
C LEU A 127 7.63 -11.91 11.69
N SER A 128 6.33 -11.82 12.00
CA SER A 128 5.81 -11.26 13.23
C SER A 128 6.05 -12.28 14.36
N LEU A 129 6.35 -11.81 15.56
CA LEU A 129 6.82 -12.59 16.69
C LEU A 129 5.67 -13.35 17.36
N ASP A 130 5.22 -14.46 16.75
CA ASP A 130 4.35 -15.44 17.40
C ASP A 130 4.95 -16.85 17.31
N LEU A 131 5.43 -17.34 18.47
CA LEU A 131 5.97 -18.68 18.84
C LEU A 131 7.32 -19.13 18.24
#